data_AF-A0A3D2L5Q0-F1
#
_entry.id   AF-A0A3D2L5Q0-F1
#
_cell.length_a   1.000
_cell.length_b   1.000
_cell.length_c   1.000
_cell.angle_alpha   90.00
_cell.angle_beta   90.00
_cell.angle_gamma   90.00
#
_symmetry.space_group_name_H-M   'P 1'
#
loop_
_entity.id
_entity.type
_entity.pdbx_description
1 polymer ?
#
loop_
_entity_poly.entity_id
_entity_poly.type
_entity_poly.pdbx_seq_one_letter_code
_entity_poly.pdbx_strand_id
1 'polypeptide(L)'
;NIDEFTETTSKGIEEVGGARKGKAIIVLNPAEPPMIMRDTVFTLSSGADEPTIEASIEAMVAKVNAYVPGYRMKQKVQFERFGSNNPVKIPGLGTFEGIKTSVFLEVEGAAHYLPAYAGNLDIMTSAGIATAEKIAAQRLAKETA
;
A
#
# COMPACT_ATOMS: atom_id res chain seq x y z
N ASN A 1 1.75 -7.72 -18.95
CA ASN A 1 1.68 -6.28 -18.59
C ASN A 1 2.55 -5.97 -17.37
N ILE A 2 3.74 -6.58 -17.23
CA ILE A 2 4.59 -6.37 -16.04
C ILE A 2 5.15 -4.94 -16.02
N ASP A 3 5.59 -4.42 -17.17
CA ASP A 3 6.10 -3.04 -17.27
C ASP A 3 5.00 -2.03 -16.89
N GLU A 4 3.82 -2.19 -17.49
CA GLU A 4 2.64 -1.36 -17.21
C GLU A 4 2.23 -1.41 -15.73
N PHE A 5 2.35 -2.57 -15.07
CA PHE A 5 2.14 -2.67 -13.63
C PHE A 5 3.09 -1.74 -12.87
N THR A 6 4.39 -1.78 -13.18
CA THR A 6 5.37 -0.94 -12.48
C THR A 6 5.17 0.53 -12.76
N GLU A 7 4.85 0.91 -13.99
CA GLU A 7 4.64 2.30 -14.40
C GLU A 7 3.37 2.88 -13.78
N THR A 8 2.25 2.18 -13.90
CA THR A 8 0.95 2.61 -13.39
C THR A 8 0.94 2.67 -11.86
N THR A 9 1.55 1.67 -11.20
CA THR A 9 1.65 1.67 -9.74
C THR A 9 2.56 2.80 -9.25
N SER A 10 3.67 3.06 -9.93
CA SER A 10 4.56 4.19 -9.58
C SER A 10 3.83 5.53 -9.71
N LYS A 11 3.03 5.73 -10.76
CA LYS A 11 2.20 6.93 -10.92
C LYS A 11 1.11 7.03 -9.86
N GLY A 12 0.44 5.93 -9.51
CA GLY A 12 -0.54 5.90 -8.43
C GLY A 12 0.06 6.30 -7.08
N ILE A 13 1.30 5.86 -6.78
CA ILE A 13 2.03 6.29 -5.58
C ILE A 13 2.28 7.80 -5.57
N GLU A 14 2.54 8.40 -6.74
CA GLU A 14 2.77 9.85 -6.89
C GLU A 14 1.46 10.65 -6.80
N GLU A 15 0.48 10.33 -7.65
CA GLU A 15 -0.75 11.12 -7.82
C GLU A 15 -1.78 10.88 -6.70
N VAL A 16 -1.93 9.64 -6.23
CA VAL A 16 -2.89 9.27 -5.18
C VAL A 16 -2.22 9.19 -3.82
N GLY A 17 -1.03 8.60 -3.76
CA GLY A 17 -0.26 8.46 -2.52
C GLY A 17 0.42 9.76 -2.05
N GLY A 18 0.57 10.75 -2.93
CA GLY A 18 1.16 12.05 -2.61
C GLY A 18 2.68 12.06 -2.50
N ALA A 19 3.36 10.98 -2.89
CA ALA A 19 4.81 10.96 -2.91
C ALA A 19 5.34 11.84 -4.06
N ARG A 20 6.42 12.61 -3.82
CA ARG A 20 7.09 13.34 -4.90
C ARG A 20 7.63 12.41 -5.99
N LYS A 21 8.06 11.21 -5.60
CA LYS A 21 8.57 10.18 -6.49
C LYS A 21 8.12 8.80 -6.02
N GLY A 22 7.57 8.02 -6.94
CA GLY A 22 7.12 6.65 -6.74
C GLY A 22 8.00 5.66 -7.50
N LYS A 23 8.10 4.44 -6.94
CA LYS A 23 8.69 3.28 -7.61
C LYS A 23 7.95 2.03 -7.16
N ALA A 24 7.56 1.20 -8.12
CA ALA A 24 7.00 -0.12 -7.87
C ALA A 24 7.93 -1.22 -8.39
N ILE A 25 7.95 -2.35 -7.69
CA ILE A 25 8.65 -3.57 -8.07
C ILE A 25 7.68 -4.72 -7.85
N ILE A 26 7.57 -5.62 -8.83
CA ILE A 26 6.81 -6.86 -8.70
C ILE A 26 7.76 -8.05 -8.79
N VAL A 27 7.60 -9.01 -7.89
CA VAL A 27 8.40 -10.23 -7.83
C VAL A 27 7.46 -11.42 -7.90
N LEU A 28 7.74 -12.35 -8.81
CA LEU A 28 7.01 -13.60 -8.95
C LEU A 28 7.85 -14.72 -8.33
N ASN A 29 7.26 -15.47 -7.41
CA ASN A 29 7.94 -16.55 -6.70
C ASN A 29 7.14 -17.87 -6.88
N PRO A 30 7.72 -18.89 -7.52
CA PRO A 30 7.06 -20.17 -7.80
C PRO A 30 7.19 -21.20 -6.66
N ALA A 31 7.36 -20.76 -5.41
CA ALA A 31 7.49 -21.66 -4.27
C ALA A 31 6.24 -22.54 -4.05
N GLU A 32 6.47 -23.74 -3.51
CA GLU A 32 5.44 -24.69 -3.10
C GLU A 32 5.59 -25.00 -1.60
N PRO A 33 4.55 -24.79 -0.76
CA PRO A 33 3.22 -24.30 -1.12
C PRO A 33 3.22 -22.83 -1.58
N PRO A 34 2.23 -22.40 -2.40
CA PRO A 34 2.17 -21.03 -2.91
C PRO A 34 2.15 -20.02 -1.77
N MET A 35 2.91 -18.93 -1.93
CA MET A 35 3.04 -17.92 -0.90
C MET A 35 1.83 -16.99 -0.86
N ILE A 36 1.43 -16.58 0.33
CA ILE A 36 0.51 -15.45 0.53
C ILE A 36 1.14 -14.18 -0.05
N MET A 37 0.33 -13.32 -0.67
CA MET A 37 0.77 -12.00 -1.14
C MET A 37 1.41 -11.20 0.00
N ARG A 38 2.57 -10.61 -0.30
CA ARG A 38 3.30 -9.72 0.60
C ARG A 38 3.61 -8.43 -0.13
N ASP A 39 3.35 -7.31 0.53
CA ASP A 39 3.75 -5.99 0.07
C ASP A 39 4.67 -5.37 1.11
N THR A 40 5.74 -4.73 0.64
CA THR A 40 6.61 -3.93 1.48
C THR A 40 6.61 -2.51 0.96
N VAL A 41 6.17 -1.58 1.79
CA VAL A 41 6.13 -0.15 1.46
C VAL A 41 7.26 0.54 2.19
N PHE A 42 8.14 1.18 1.42
CA PHE A 42 9.15 2.09 1.93
C PHE A 42 8.76 3.51 1.60
N THR A 43 8.71 4.38 2.61
CA THR A 43 8.58 5.83 2.43
C THR A 43 9.78 6.53 3.05
N LEU A 44 10.16 7.67 2.50
CA LEU A 44 11.11 8.60 3.11
C LEU A 44 10.39 9.94 3.21
N SER A 45 10.12 10.39 4.44
CA SER A 45 9.30 11.55 4.71
C SER A 45 9.91 12.46 5.77
N SER A 46 9.43 13.69 5.83
CA SER A 46 9.77 14.69 6.84
C SER A 46 8.49 15.32 7.38
N GLY A 47 8.49 15.76 8.64
CA GLY A 47 7.40 16.58 9.19
C GLY A 47 6.39 15.85 10.08
N ALA A 48 6.61 14.58 10.42
CA ALA A 48 5.86 13.85 11.44
C ALA A 48 6.79 12.98 12.28
N ASP A 49 6.37 12.63 13.50
CA ASP A 49 7.08 11.69 14.36
C ASP A 49 6.58 10.25 14.16
N GLU A 50 7.36 9.28 14.66
CA GLU A 50 7.08 7.85 14.49
C GLU A 50 5.71 7.44 15.05
N PRO A 51 5.29 7.86 16.26
CA PRO A 51 3.96 7.50 16.78
C PRO A 51 2.81 8.03 15.93
N THR A 52 2.92 9.26 15.40
CA THR A 52 1.91 9.83 14.50
C THR A 52 1.81 9.04 13.19
N ILE A 53 2.96 8.66 12.63
CA ILE A 53 3.01 7.85 11.41
C ILE A 53 2.42 6.46 11.66
N GLU A 54 2.81 5.80 12.75
CA GLU A 54 2.33 4.46 13.10
C GLU A 54 0.80 4.45 13.30
N ALA A 55 0.27 5.40 14.08
CA ALA A 55 -1.17 5.52 14.31
C ALA A 55 -1.95 5.77 12.99
N SER A 56 -1.40 6.59 12.09
CA SER A 56 -2.01 6.82 10.77
C SER A 56 -2.01 5.56 9.92
N ILE A 57 -0.95 4.75 9.96
CA ILE A 57 -0.84 3.49 9.22
C ILE A 57 -1.83 2.48 9.78
N GLU A 58 -1.91 2.32 11.11
CA GLU A 58 -2.86 1.41 11.75
C GLU A 58 -4.31 1.76 11.41
N ALA A 59 -4.65 3.05 11.45
CA ALA A 59 -5.97 3.53 11.04
C ALA A 59 -6.27 3.23 9.57
N MET A 60 -5.28 3.33 8.68
CA MET A 60 -5.45 2.99 7.27
C MET A 60 -5.61 1.47 7.07
N VAL A 61 -4.81 0.67 7.78
CA VAL A 61 -4.92 -0.79 7.74
C VAL A 61 -6.32 -1.23 8.18
N ALA A 62 -6.86 -0.65 9.25
CA ALA A 62 -8.22 -0.94 9.70
C ALA A 62 -9.29 -0.58 8.65
N LYS A 63 -9.13 0.55 7.95
CA LYS A 63 -10.03 0.96 6.86
C LYS A 63 -10.00 -0.02 5.68
N VAL A 64 -8.82 -0.46 5.28
CA VAL A 64 -8.67 -1.44 4.19
C VAL A 64 -9.19 -2.81 4.62
N ASN A 65 -8.90 -3.21 5.85
CA ASN A 65 -9.36 -4.47 6.43
C ASN A 65 -10.89 -4.60 6.40
N ALA A 66 -11.62 -3.48 6.60
CA ALA A 66 -13.07 -3.46 6.57
C ALA A 66 -13.69 -3.96 5.25
N TYR A 67 -12.99 -3.84 4.11
CA TYR A 67 -13.44 -4.39 2.83
C TYR A 67 -12.51 -5.48 2.26
N VAL A 68 -11.34 -5.72 2.87
CA VAL A 68 -10.44 -6.86 2.58
C VAL A 68 -9.98 -7.48 3.90
N PRO A 69 -10.76 -8.41 4.50
CA PRO A 69 -10.49 -8.90 5.86
C PRO A 69 -9.11 -9.53 6.07
N GLY A 70 -8.48 -10.05 5.02
CA GLY A 70 -7.13 -10.62 5.08
C GLY A 70 -5.99 -9.61 4.95
N TYR A 71 -6.28 -8.32 4.69
CA TYR A 71 -5.27 -7.25 4.63
C TYR A 71 -4.83 -6.85 6.04
N ARG A 72 -3.55 -7.08 6.37
CA ARG A 72 -3.02 -6.83 7.72
C ARG A 72 -1.53 -6.53 7.74
N MET A 73 -1.09 -5.94 8.86
CA MET A 73 0.32 -5.77 9.19
C MET A 73 0.94 -7.11 9.54
N LYS A 74 2.00 -7.51 8.84
CA LYS A 74 2.79 -8.70 9.17
C LYS A 74 3.80 -8.44 10.28
N GLN A 75 4.31 -7.22 10.37
CA GLN A 75 5.25 -6.79 11.39
C GLN A 75 4.87 -5.40 11.87
N LYS A 76 5.35 -5.01 13.05
CA LYS A 76 5.27 -3.61 13.49
C LYS A 76 5.96 -2.70 12.48
N VAL A 77 5.49 -1.46 12.38
CA VAL A 77 6.14 -0.46 11.53
C VAL A 77 7.60 -0.31 11.96
N GLN A 78 8.52 -0.32 11.00
CA GLN A 78 9.94 -0.12 11.29
C GLN A 78 10.35 1.28 10.84
N PHE A 79 11.14 1.96 11.66
CA PHE A 79 11.61 3.31 11.42
C PHE A 79 13.13 3.38 11.38
N GLU A 80 13.66 4.17 10.46
CA GLU A 80 15.08 4.49 10.36
C GLU A 80 15.24 6.01 10.16
N ARG A 81 16.09 6.65 10.95
CA ARG A 81 16.27 8.11 10.91
C ARG A 81 17.51 8.50 10.14
N PHE A 82 17.35 9.50 9.27
CA PHE A 82 18.42 10.10 8.47
C PHE A 82 18.48 11.59 8.77
N GLY A 83 19.58 12.03 9.39
CA GLY A 83 19.82 13.45 9.68
C GLY A 83 21.05 13.97 8.95
N SER A 84 21.42 15.23 9.21
CA SER A 84 22.49 15.92 8.47
C SER A 84 23.86 15.23 8.49
N ASN A 85 24.16 14.47 9.54
CA ASN A 85 25.41 13.70 9.65
C ASN A 85 25.37 12.35 8.94
N ASN A 86 24.18 11.88 8.52
CA ASN A 86 23.98 10.64 7.77
C ASN A 86 22.74 10.75 6.85
N PRO A 87 22.79 11.56 5.78
CA PRO A 87 21.66 11.75 4.90
C PRO A 87 21.54 10.61 3.86
N VAL A 88 20.32 10.35 3.38
CA VAL A 88 20.08 9.40 2.29
C VAL A 88 20.43 10.04 0.96
N LYS A 89 21.28 9.39 0.17
CA LYS A 89 21.54 9.78 -1.22
C LYS A 89 20.75 8.87 -2.17
N ILE A 90 19.87 9.45 -2.96
CA ILE A 90 19.13 8.74 -4.00
C ILE A 90 19.65 9.24 -5.36
N PRO A 91 20.39 8.40 -6.12
CA PRO A 91 20.93 8.80 -7.43
C PRO A 91 19.86 9.34 -8.37
N GLY A 92 20.13 10.49 -8.99
CA GLY A 92 19.20 11.15 -9.91
C GLY A 92 18.05 11.93 -9.25
N LEU A 93 17.88 11.85 -7.92
CA LEU A 93 16.81 12.55 -7.20
C LEU A 93 17.35 13.57 -6.19
N GLY A 94 18.45 13.25 -5.50
CA GLY A 94 19.11 14.16 -4.58
C GLY A 94 19.51 13.53 -3.25
N THR A 95 19.78 14.40 -2.28
CA THR A 95 20.13 14.04 -0.91
C THR A 95 19.01 14.47 0.02
N PHE A 96 18.58 13.58 0.91
CA PHE A 96 17.39 13.75 1.73
C PHE A 96 17.69 13.43 3.20
N GLU A 97 16.97 14.11 4.08
CA GLU A 97 16.89 13.85 5.51
C GLU A 97 15.44 13.54 5.89
N GLY A 98 15.23 12.86 7.01
CA GLY A 98 13.90 12.53 7.50
C GLY A 98 13.82 11.15 8.14
N ILE A 99 12.64 10.57 8.08
CA ILE A 99 12.32 9.24 8.60
C ILE A 99 12.01 8.34 7.42
N LYS A 100 12.71 7.21 7.34
CA LYS A 100 12.31 6.10 6.49
C LYS A 100 11.37 5.20 7.27
N THR A 101 10.18 5.01 6.73
CA THR A 101 9.18 4.10 7.29
C THR A 101 9.11 2.85 6.42
N SER A 102 9.18 1.68 7.06
CA SER A 102 9.03 0.38 6.39
C SER A 102 7.79 -0.32 6.93
N VAL A 103 6.84 -0.58 6.03
CA VAL A 103 5.57 -1.23 6.33
C VAL A 103 5.55 -2.59 5.66
N PHE A 104 5.33 -3.65 6.43
CA PHE A 104 5.29 -5.02 5.94
C PHE A 104 3.87 -5.55 6.03
N LEU A 105 3.26 -5.77 4.88
CA LEU A 105 1.88 -6.21 4.77
C LEU A 105 1.84 -7.68 4.33
N GLU A 106 0.77 -8.35 4.72
CA GLU A 106 0.31 -9.58 4.08
C GLU A 106 -1.17 -9.47 3.74
N VAL A 107 -1.54 -10.04 2.60
CA VAL A 107 -2.91 -10.01 2.10
C VAL A 107 -3.36 -11.43 1.82
N GLU A 108 -4.24 -11.91 2.69
CA GLU A 108 -4.92 -13.19 2.53
C GLU A 108 -6.25 -12.98 1.79
N GLY A 109 -6.50 -13.80 0.78
CA GLY A 109 -7.76 -13.78 0.05
C GLY A 109 -8.91 -14.42 0.85
N ALA A 110 -10.13 -13.97 0.61
CA ALA A 110 -11.38 -14.54 1.06
C ALA A 110 -11.71 -15.89 0.38
N ALA A 111 -10.93 -16.28 -0.62
CA ALA A 111 -11.04 -17.54 -1.33
C ALA A 111 -12.37 -17.75 -2.09
N HIS A 112 -12.95 -16.67 -2.62
CA HIS A 112 -14.21 -16.72 -3.37
C HIS A 112 -14.10 -17.49 -4.69
N TYR A 113 -12.93 -17.48 -5.34
CA TYR A 113 -12.68 -18.17 -6.60
C TYR A 113 -11.32 -18.88 -6.63
N LEU A 114 -10.24 -18.18 -6.29
CA LEU A 114 -8.91 -18.77 -6.09
C LEU A 114 -8.66 -19.08 -4.61
N PRO A 115 -7.68 -19.93 -4.25
CA PRO A 115 -7.35 -20.19 -2.85
C PRO A 115 -6.88 -18.94 -2.09
N ALA A 116 -6.86 -19.00 -0.75
CA ALA A 116 -6.57 -17.86 0.13
C ALA A 116 -5.18 -17.22 -0.09
N TYR A 117 -4.22 -17.89 -0.74
CA TYR A 117 -2.93 -17.28 -1.07
C TYR A 117 -3.05 -16.17 -2.14
N ALA A 118 -4.14 -16.16 -2.93
CA ALA A 118 -4.37 -15.22 -4.04
C ALA A 118 -4.95 -13.87 -3.61
N GLY A 119 -4.48 -13.32 -2.49
CA GLY A 119 -4.94 -12.02 -1.96
C GLY A 119 -4.71 -10.83 -2.90
N ASN A 120 -3.82 -10.97 -3.87
CA ASN A 120 -3.59 -9.98 -4.93
C ASN A 120 -4.80 -9.78 -5.85
N LEU A 121 -5.61 -10.81 -6.08
CA LEU A 121 -6.86 -10.64 -6.81
C LEU A 121 -7.93 -10.03 -5.91
N ASP A 122 -8.04 -10.51 -4.68
CA ASP A 122 -9.10 -10.11 -3.76
C ASP A 122 -9.01 -8.64 -3.35
N ILE A 123 -7.80 -8.10 -3.17
CA ILE A 123 -7.63 -6.67 -2.88
C ILE A 123 -8.11 -5.79 -4.04
N MET A 124 -7.85 -6.21 -5.28
CA MET A 124 -8.25 -5.47 -6.47
C MET A 124 -9.75 -5.52 -6.72
N THR A 125 -10.34 -6.72 -6.63
CA THR A 125 -11.78 -6.90 -6.87
C THR A 125 -12.62 -6.27 -5.77
N SER A 126 -12.21 -6.39 -4.51
CA SER A 126 -12.92 -5.77 -3.38
C SER A 126 -12.87 -4.23 -3.45
N ALA A 127 -11.72 -3.66 -3.83
CA ALA A 127 -11.63 -2.21 -4.06
C ALA A 127 -12.53 -1.74 -5.23
N GLY A 128 -12.63 -2.54 -6.29
CA GLY A 128 -13.53 -2.27 -7.41
C GLY A 128 -15.01 -2.26 -7.00
N ILE A 129 -15.42 -3.27 -6.23
CA ILE A 129 -16.79 -3.36 -5.68
C ILE A 129 -17.08 -2.18 -4.76
N ALA A 130 -16.22 -1.92 -3.77
CA ALA A 130 -16.41 -0.82 -2.81
C ALA A 130 -16.50 0.56 -3.51
N THR A 131 -15.74 0.75 -4.59
CA THR A 131 -15.81 1.96 -5.41
C THR A 131 -17.16 2.07 -6.13
N ALA A 132 -17.61 0.99 -6.77
CA ALA A 132 -18.89 0.96 -7.48
C ALA A 132 -20.08 1.19 -6.53
N GLU A 133 -20.07 0.56 -5.36
CA GLU A 133 -21.09 0.75 -4.31
C GLU A 133 -21.17 2.20 -3.85
N LYS A 134 -20.01 2.85 -3.63
CA LYS A 134 -19.96 4.26 -3.24
C LYS A 134 -20.50 5.18 -4.33
N ILE A 135 -20.19 4.92 -5.60
CA ILE A 135 -20.75 5.66 -6.74
C ILE A 135 -22.27 5.49 -6.79
N ALA A 136 -22.77 4.26 -6.63
CA ALA A 136 -24.20 3.98 -6.65
C ALA A 136 -24.94 4.70 -5.51
N ALA A 137 -24.42 4.64 -4.29
CA ALA A 137 -24.98 5.32 -3.13
C ALA A 137 -25.04 6.85 -3.32
N GLN A 138 -23.98 7.45 -3.89
CA GLN A 138 -23.96 8.89 -4.19
C GLN A 138 -24.98 9.30 -5.25
N ARG A 139 -25.18 8.47 -6.29
CA ARG A 139 -26.20 8.73 -7.32
C ARG A 139 -27.60 8.65 -6.75
N LEU A 140 -27.90 7.61 -5.97
CA LEU A 140 -29.20 7.44 -5.30
C LEU A 140 -29.51 8.61 -4.36
N ALA A 141 -28.54 9.04 -3.55
CA ALA A 141 -28.72 10.17 -2.65
C ALA A 141 -29.04 11.49 -3.39
N LYS A 142 -28.45 11.69 -4.58
CA LYS A 142 -28.71 12.86 -5.43
C LYS A 142 -30.07 12.81 -6.12
N GLU A 143 -30.58 11.62 -6.45
CA GLU A 143 -31.91 11.45 -7.05
C GLU A 143 -33.04 11.67 -6.03
N THR A 144 -32.78 11.43 -4.75
CA THR A 144 -33.74 11.64 -3.65
C THR A 144 -33.74 13.04 -3.05
N ALA A 145 -32.81 13.92 -3.46
CA ALA A 145 -32.65 15.29 -2.96
C ALA A 145 -33.26 16.31 -3.92
#